data_AF-A0A0M3JVC9-F1
#
_entry.id   AF-A0A0M3JVC9-F1
#
_cell.length_a   1.000
_cell.length_b   1.000
_cell.length_c   1.000
_cell.angle_alpha   90.00
_cell.angle_beta   90.00
_cell.angle_gamma   90.00
#
_symmetry.space_group_name_H-M   'P 1'
#
loop_
_entity.id
_entity.type
_entity.pdbx_description
1 polymer ?
#
loop_
_entity_poly.entity_id
_entity_poly.type
_entity_poly.pdbx_seq_one_letter_code
_entity_poly.pdbx_strand_id
1 'polypeptide(L)'
;MFEKILVVGLTCVDVVNYMDKFPSEDSDNRVTKQIWSLGGNAANNVTVLNQLNSHTVLFSALPTNNPLVEGLLQKNSIRCERCILRNQSDVPLSTIIVNETSGTRTVLHYRGHMDELSCDEFKKTFPDIFEFSWIHFEGRNFDEVLKMIEYVRAQRGDDHLLPRISVECEKLRPYVTMERAIPLVNVVFVSKDFARCKGFTNKECAVDGIRKLFGVSESTIVCPWAEKGAAGRASESSELISIDAFKSSSPVIDTLGAGDCFIACCIHYLNEGRDLETALKNASRHTGKKVTKRGLLELDLS
;
A
#
# COMPACT_ATOMS: atom_id res chain seq x y z
N MET A 1 16.10 4.23 19.05
CA MET A 1 15.60 5.40 18.30
C MET A 1 14.48 4.85 17.43
N PHE A 2 13.27 5.43 17.45
CA PHE A 2 12.21 4.91 16.60
C PHE A 2 12.57 5.16 15.14
N GLU A 3 12.49 4.12 14.34
CA GLU A 3 12.89 4.13 12.95
C GLU A 3 11.78 4.78 12.10
N LYS A 4 12.12 5.85 11.38
CA LYS A 4 11.16 6.60 10.55
C LYS A 4 10.90 5.87 9.23
N ILE A 5 9.62 5.74 8.88
CA ILE A 5 9.17 5.11 7.63
C ILE A 5 8.58 6.18 6.71
N LEU A 6 9.10 6.30 5.49
CA LEU A 6 8.53 7.15 4.45
C LEU A 6 7.65 6.31 3.52
N VAL A 7 6.45 6.81 3.22
CA VAL A 7 5.56 6.21 2.23
C VAL A 7 5.25 7.24 1.15
N VAL A 8 5.52 6.89 -0.10
CA VAL A 8 5.37 7.75 -1.28
C VAL A 8 4.26 7.22 -2.16
N GLY A 9 3.26 8.04 -2.47
CA GLY A 9 2.20 7.65 -3.39
C GLY A 9 0.97 8.55 -3.34
N LEU A 10 -0.18 7.95 -3.66
CA LEU A 10 -1.46 8.63 -3.83
C LEU A 10 -2.19 8.81 -2.50
N THR A 11 -2.82 9.98 -2.36
CA THR A 11 -3.91 10.21 -1.44
C THR A 11 -5.17 10.51 -2.25
N CYS A 12 -6.27 9.86 -1.94
CA CYS A 12 -7.58 10.14 -2.49
C CYS A 12 -8.62 10.22 -1.37
N VAL A 13 -9.83 10.66 -1.70
CA VAL A 13 -10.99 10.56 -0.81
C VAL A 13 -11.82 9.37 -1.22
N ASP A 14 -12.12 8.49 -0.28
CA ASP A 14 -13.01 7.36 -0.51
C ASP A 14 -14.38 7.64 0.12
N VAL A 15 -15.42 7.64 -0.71
CA VAL A 15 -16.82 7.68 -0.29
C VAL A 15 -17.35 6.25 -0.34
N VAL A 16 -17.35 5.60 0.81
CA VAL A 16 -17.71 4.19 0.97
C VAL A 16 -19.17 4.06 1.34
N ASN A 17 -19.94 3.39 0.48
CA ASN A 17 -21.35 3.12 0.61
C ASN A 17 -21.55 1.64 0.93
N TYR A 18 -22.03 1.34 2.12
CA TYR A 18 -22.34 -0.02 2.55
C TYR A 18 -23.79 -0.34 2.21
N MET A 19 -24.01 -1.53 1.65
CA MET A 19 -25.32 -2.00 1.19
C MET A 19 -25.41 -3.52 1.29
N ASP A 20 -26.62 -4.05 1.37
CA ASP A 20 -26.85 -5.51 1.39
C ASP A 20 -26.86 -6.11 -0.03
N LYS A 21 -27.24 -5.31 -1.03
CA LYS A 21 -27.35 -5.71 -2.44
C LYS A 21 -26.73 -4.66 -3.34
N PHE A 22 -26.07 -5.10 -4.41
CA PHE A 22 -25.57 -4.20 -5.44
C PHE A 22 -26.76 -3.50 -6.15
N PRO A 23 -26.71 -2.17 -6.35
CA PRO A 23 -27.80 -1.44 -6.97
C PRO A 23 -28.00 -1.87 -8.42
N SER A 24 -29.25 -1.90 -8.86
CA SER A 24 -29.57 -2.04 -10.29
C SER A 24 -29.29 -0.71 -10.99
N GLU A 25 -28.86 -0.78 -12.25
CA GLU A 25 -28.78 0.40 -13.11
C GLU A 25 -30.16 1.08 -13.20
N ASP A 26 -30.18 2.42 -13.25
CA ASP A 26 -31.41 3.22 -13.31
C ASP A 26 -32.37 2.98 -12.11
N SER A 27 -31.83 2.95 -10.88
CA SER A 27 -32.65 2.79 -9.68
C SER A 27 -32.18 3.62 -8.49
N ASP A 28 -33.13 4.07 -7.67
CA ASP A 28 -32.88 4.78 -6.43
C ASP A 28 -32.71 3.80 -5.27
N ASN A 29 -31.56 3.84 -4.59
CA ASN A 29 -31.25 2.91 -3.51
C ASN A 29 -30.76 3.65 -2.27
N ARG A 30 -31.19 3.18 -1.10
CA ARG A 30 -30.71 3.67 0.20
C ARG A 30 -29.54 2.83 0.68
N VAL A 31 -28.45 3.49 1.06
CA VAL A 31 -27.28 2.84 1.68
C VAL A 31 -27.52 2.59 3.17
N THR A 32 -26.99 1.51 3.72
CA THR A 32 -27.09 1.19 5.16
C THR A 32 -26.17 2.07 5.99
N LYS A 33 -25.00 2.41 5.44
CA LYS A 33 -24.02 3.31 6.03
C LYS A 33 -23.21 3.99 4.92
N GLN A 34 -22.84 5.24 5.15
CA GLN A 34 -21.82 5.93 4.36
C GLN A 34 -20.66 6.33 5.26
N ILE A 35 -19.44 6.16 4.77
CA ILE A 35 -18.19 6.59 5.43
C ILE A 35 -17.37 7.35 4.41
N TRP A 36 -16.84 8.50 4.83
CA TRP A 36 -15.83 9.24 4.11
C TRP A 36 -14.49 9.00 4.78
N SER A 37 -13.50 8.56 4.03
CA SER A 37 -12.15 8.25 4.53
C SER A 37 -11.08 8.76 3.57
N LEU A 38 -9.84 8.82 4.07
CA LEU A 38 -8.71 8.81 3.14
C LEU A 38 -8.69 7.46 2.42
N GLY A 39 -8.27 7.50 1.17
CA GLY A 39 -7.96 6.36 0.33
C GLY A 39 -6.65 6.60 -0.42
N GLY A 40 -6.33 5.68 -1.32
CA GLY A 40 -5.02 5.63 -1.98
C GLY A 40 -4.06 4.78 -1.18
N ASN A 41 -3.28 3.95 -1.88
CA ASN A 41 -2.51 2.88 -1.25
C ASN A 41 -1.53 3.45 -0.22
N ALA A 42 -0.79 4.51 -0.59
CA ALA A 42 0.12 5.20 0.33
C ALA A 42 -0.57 5.77 1.58
N ALA A 43 -1.68 6.50 1.42
CA ALA A 43 -2.41 7.05 2.57
C ALA A 43 -3.01 5.95 3.46
N ASN A 44 -3.49 4.85 2.86
CA ASN A 44 -3.96 3.68 3.58
C ASN A 44 -2.82 3.00 4.36
N ASN A 45 -1.64 2.85 3.75
CA ASN A 45 -0.48 2.31 4.45
C ASN A 45 -0.10 3.17 5.65
N VAL A 46 -0.03 4.50 5.48
CA VAL A 46 0.31 5.42 6.58
C VAL A 46 -0.74 5.39 7.68
N THR A 47 -2.02 5.28 7.34
CA THR A 47 -3.12 5.13 8.31
C THR A 47 -2.92 3.90 9.19
N VAL A 48 -2.51 2.78 8.60
CA VAL A 48 -2.25 1.53 9.33
C VAL A 48 -0.94 1.64 10.12
N LEU A 49 0.13 2.13 9.48
CA LEU A 49 1.44 2.29 10.10
C LEU A 49 1.37 3.21 11.31
N ASN A 50 0.63 4.31 11.29
CA ASN A 50 0.48 5.22 12.44
C ASN A 50 -0.13 4.56 13.68
N GLN A 51 -0.86 3.45 13.52
CA GLN A 51 -1.40 2.68 14.65
C GLN A 51 -0.39 1.64 15.19
N LEU A 52 0.61 1.26 14.40
CA LEU A 52 1.69 0.32 14.75
C LEU A 52 3.00 1.02 15.17
N ASN A 53 3.32 2.15 14.53
CA ASN A 53 4.50 2.98 14.69
C ASN A 53 4.12 4.46 14.55
N SER A 54 4.47 5.28 15.53
CA SER A 54 4.18 6.72 15.53
C SER A 54 5.09 7.58 14.64
N HIS A 55 6.04 6.99 13.91
CA HIS A 55 7.06 7.72 13.12
C HIS A 55 6.95 7.48 11.62
N THR A 56 5.76 7.67 11.05
CA THR A 56 5.52 7.52 9.61
C THR A 56 5.35 8.88 8.93
N VAL A 57 5.93 9.03 7.74
CA VAL A 57 5.83 10.23 6.90
C VAL A 57 5.11 9.87 5.61
N LEU A 58 4.09 10.65 5.26
CA LEU A 58 3.42 10.58 3.96
C LEU A 58 4.05 11.59 3.00
N PHE A 59 4.42 11.13 1.81
CA PHE A 59 4.75 11.99 0.67
C PHE A 59 3.71 11.79 -0.43
N SER A 60 2.82 12.77 -0.58
CA SER A 60 1.73 12.73 -1.55
C SER A 60 1.43 14.12 -2.11
N ALA A 61 0.79 14.18 -3.27
CA ALA A 61 0.19 15.41 -3.78
C ALA A 61 -1.17 15.60 -3.11
N LEU A 62 -1.42 16.80 -2.58
CA LEU A 62 -2.65 17.15 -1.86
C LEU A 62 -3.21 18.46 -2.39
N PRO A 63 -4.54 18.65 -2.36
CA PRO A 63 -5.12 19.96 -2.66
C PRO A 63 -4.72 21.00 -1.60
N THR A 64 -4.54 22.24 -2.01
CA THR A 64 -4.33 23.37 -1.10
C THR A 64 -5.67 23.84 -0.55
N ASN A 65 -5.75 24.15 0.75
CA ASN A 65 -6.94 24.70 1.42
C ASN A 65 -8.21 23.84 1.21
N ASN A 66 -8.13 22.53 1.47
CA ASN A 66 -9.26 21.62 1.33
C ASN A 66 -9.67 21.06 2.71
N PRO A 67 -10.70 21.62 3.36
CA PRO A 67 -11.09 21.24 4.72
C PRO A 67 -11.47 19.76 4.88
N LEU A 68 -12.00 19.13 3.81
CA LEU A 68 -12.33 17.72 3.83
C LEU A 68 -11.06 16.88 3.93
N VAL A 69 -10.07 17.11 3.07
CA VAL A 69 -8.80 16.38 3.09
C VAL A 69 -8.04 16.68 4.38
N GLU A 70 -8.01 17.92 4.84
CA GLU A 70 -7.37 18.31 6.11
C GLU A 70 -8.01 17.59 7.31
N GLY A 71 -9.33 17.56 7.40
CA GLY A 71 -10.04 16.86 8.46
C GLY A 71 -9.82 15.34 8.42
N LEU A 72 -9.75 14.76 7.22
CA LEU A 72 -9.45 13.34 7.04
C LEU A 72 -7.99 13.02 7.41
N LEU A 73 -7.02 13.86 7.05
CA LEU A 73 -5.61 13.71 7.48
C LEU A 73 -5.49 13.77 9.01
N GLN A 74 -6.13 14.76 9.64
CA GLN A 74 -6.15 14.90 11.09
C GLN A 74 -6.74 13.66 11.77
N LYS A 75 -7.86 13.13 11.24
CA LYS A 75 -8.50 11.91 11.76
C LYS A 75 -7.57 10.69 11.72
N ASN A 76 -6.69 10.61 10.72
CA ASN A 76 -5.70 9.53 10.58
C ASN A 76 -4.35 9.84 11.26
N SER A 77 -4.26 10.94 12.02
CA SER A 77 -3.03 11.42 12.64
C SER A 77 -1.88 11.60 11.63
N ILE A 78 -2.20 11.92 10.38
CA ILE A 78 -1.22 12.12 9.31
C ILE A 78 -0.86 13.60 9.27
N ARG A 79 0.42 13.89 9.43
CA ARG A 79 0.95 15.23 9.19
C ARG A 79 1.35 15.38 7.73
N CYS A 80 1.03 16.53 7.14
CA CYS A 80 1.20 16.78 5.71
C CYS A 80 2.32 17.77 5.38
N GLU A 81 3.21 18.11 6.31
CA GLU A 81 4.24 19.15 6.08
C GLU A 81 5.26 18.75 5.00
N ARG A 82 5.39 17.44 4.73
CA ARG A 82 6.24 16.92 3.66
C ARG A 82 5.46 16.67 2.37
N CYS A 83 4.13 16.75 2.36
CA CYS A 83 3.34 16.60 1.14
C CYS A 83 3.46 17.81 0.22
N ILE A 84 3.17 17.61 -1.06
CA ILE A 84 3.20 18.68 -2.04
C ILE A 84 1.80 19.23 -2.24
N LEU A 85 1.63 20.51 -1.93
CA LEU A 85 0.34 21.20 -2.09
C LEU A 85 0.16 21.65 -3.54
N ARG A 86 -1.00 21.33 -4.09
CA ARG A 86 -1.44 21.68 -5.45
C ARG A 86 -2.54 22.70 -5.35
N ASN A 87 -2.48 23.77 -6.14
CA ASN A 87 -3.52 24.80 -6.14
C ASN A 87 -4.83 24.31 -6.80
N GLN A 88 -4.80 23.20 -7.53
CA GLN A 88 -6.02 22.58 -8.07
C GLN A 88 -6.88 22.02 -6.91
N SER A 89 -8.19 22.28 -6.97
CA SER A 89 -9.16 21.84 -5.95
C SER A 89 -9.64 20.41 -6.14
N ASP A 90 -9.44 19.82 -7.32
CA ASP A 90 -9.86 18.45 -7.61
C ASP A 90 -9.06 17.48 -6.75
N VAL A 91 -9.77 16.70 -5.93
CA VAL A 91 -9.17 15.61 -5.18
C VAL A 91 -9.51 14.32 -5.90
N PRO A 92 -8.54 13.42 -6.15
CA PRO A 92 -8.84 12.08 -6.59
C PRO A 92 -9.89 11.49 -5.63
N LEU A 93 -10.98 10.95 -6.17
CA LEU A 93 -12.11 10.48 -5.38
C LEU A 93 -12.56 9.11 -5.86
N SER A 94 -12.76 8.19 -4.94
CA SER A 94 -13.40 6.91 -5.23
C SER A 94 -14.78 6.86 -4.62
N THR A 95 -15.78 6.53 -5.44
CA THR A 95 -17.09 6.11 -4.94
C THR A 95 -17.09 4.59 -4.88
N ILE A 96 -17.28 4.05 -3.68
CA ILE A 96 -17.11 2.62 -3.40
C ILE A 96 -18.43 2.06 -2.92
N ILE A 97 -18.82 0.92 -3.48
CA ILE A 97 -19.95 0.13 -3.02
C ILE A 97 -19.39 -1.12 -2.36
N VAL A 98 -19.66 -1.30 -1.08
CA VAL A 98 -19.32 -2.52 -0.32
C VAL A 98 -20.61 -3.29 -0.07
N ASN A 99 -20.65 -4.52 -0.58
CA ASN A 99 -21.75 -5.43 -0.33
C ASN A 99 -21.47 -6.26 0.93
N GLU A 100 -22.16 -5.95 2.04
CA GLU A 100 -21.90 -6.57 3.35
C GLU A 100 -22.36 -8.04 3.41
N THR A 101 -23.28 -8.45 2.53
CA THR A 101 -23.77 -9.85 2.48
C THR A 101 -22.75 -10.78 1.81
N SER A 102 -22.08 -10.32 0.76
CA SER A 102 -21.12 -11.11 -0.03
C SER A 102 -19.65 -10.77 0.27
N GLY A 103 -19.37 -9.68 0.99
CA GLY A 103 -18.02 -9.16 1.24
C GLY A 103 -17.33 -8.58 -0.01
N THR A 104 -18.04 -8.45 -1.12
CA THR A 104 -17.51 -7.92 -2.39
C THR A 104 -17.53 -6.40 -2.41
N ARG A 105 -16.70 -5.80 -3.28
CA ARG A 105 -16.63 -4.35 -3.45
C ARG A 105 -16.53 -3.96 -4.92
N THR A 106 -17.11 -2.82 -5.26
CA THR A 106 -16.96 -2.16 -6.56
C THR A 106 -16.44 -0.76 -6.34
N VAL A 107 -15.42 -0.37 -7.10
CA VAL A 107 -14.72 0.92 -6.95
C VAL A 107 -14.85 1.71 -8.25
N LEU A 108 -15.51 2.86 -8.18
CA LEU A 108 -15.55 3.87 -9.24
C LEU A 108 -14.56 4.97 -8.87
N HIS A 109 -13.43 5.02 -9.57
CA HIS A 109 -12.36 5.97 -9.25
C HIS A 109 -12.32 7.12 -10.25
N TYR A 110 -12.50 8.34 -9.76
CA TYR A 110 -12.26 9.58 -10.49
C TYR A 110 -10.89 10.12 -10.10
N ARG A 111 -9.95 10.13 -11.06
CA ARG A 111 -8.59 10.59 -10.82
C ARG A 111 -8.49 12.11 -10.62
N GLY A 112 -9.40 12.89 -11.20
CA GLY A 112 -9.30 14.34 -11.26
C GLY A 112 -8.10 14.86 -12.06
N HIS A 113 -7.87 16.16 -11.99
CA HIS A 113 -6.78 16.88 -12.67
C HIS A 113 -5.60 17.22 -11.74
N MET A 114 -5.37 16.39 -10.71
CA MET A 114 -4.24 16.58 -9.79
C MET A 114 -2.95 16.05 -10.41
N ASP A 115 -1.94 16.92 -10.48
CA ASP A 115 -0.60 16.56 -10.94
C ASP A 115 0.09 15.63 -9.94
N GLU A 116 0.68 14.56 -10.47
CA GLU A 116 1.41 13.58 -9.66
C GLU A 116 2.73 14.16 -9.12
N LEU A 117 3.36 13.44 -8.21
CA LEU A 117 4.64 13.82 -7.62
C LEU A 117 5.78 13.67 -8.63
N SER A 118 6.68 14.65 -8.67
CA SER A 118 7.93 14.58 -9.43
C SER A 118 9.13 14.21 -8.55
N CYS A 119 10.15 13.63 -9.16
CA CYS A 119 11.42 13.32 -8.50
C CYS A 119 12.14 14.60 -8.04
N ASP A 120 12.01 15.72 -8.76
CA ASP A 120 12.60 16.99 -8.33
C ASP A 120 11.97 17.51 -7.03
N GLU A 121 10.65 17.34 -6.86
CA GLU A 121 9.97 17.63 -5.59
C GLU A 121 10.42 16.68 -4.50
N PHE A 122 10.57 15.39 -4.80
CA PHE A 122 11.12 14.41 -3.85
C PHE A 122 12.51 14.81 -3.36
N LYS A 123 13.43 15.15 -4.26
CA LYS A 123 14.80 15.58 -3.93
C LYS A 123 14.84 16.83 -3.06
N LYS A 124 14.01 17.83 -3.40
CA LYS A 124 13.90 19.08 -2.64
C LYS A 124 13.36 18.83 -1.23
N THR A 125 12.36 17.96 -1.11
CA THR A 125 11.74 17.64 0.18
C THR A 125 12.64 16.73 1.03
N PHE A 126 13.37 15.79 0.43
CA PHE A 126 14.21 14.80 1.11
C PHE A 126 15.67 14.87 0.60
N PRO A 127 16.42 15.93 0.98
CA PRO A 127 17.83 16.06 0.62
C PRO A 127 18.72 15.03 1.33
N ASP A 128 18.32 14.60 2.54
CA ASP A 128 18.95 13.54 3.33
C ASP A 128 17.99 12.37 3.50
N ILE A 129 18.25 11.28 2.78
CA ILE A 129 17.45 10.05 2.83
C ILE A 129 17.76 9.17 4.06
N PHE A 130 18.87 9.43 4.76
CA PHE A 130 19.29 8.63 5.91
C PHE A 130 18.50 8.94 7.18
N GLU A 131 17.59 9.93 7.14
CA GLU A 131 16.60 10.13 8.20
C GLU A 131 15.59 8.96 8.30
N PHE A 132 15.49 8.12 7.27
CA PHE A 132 14.57 6.99 7.20
C PHE A 132 15.30 5.65 7.33
N SER A 133 14.63 4.69 7.98
CA SER A 133 15.02 3.28 7.93
C SER A 133 14.39 2.56 6.73
N TRP A 134 13.25 3.07 6.25
CA TRP A 134 12.47 2.45 5.20
C TRP A 134 11.80 3.50 4.32
N ILE A 135 11.85 3.29 3.01
CA ILE A 135 11.09 4.08 2.02
C ILE A 135 10.26 3.13 1.18
N HIS A 136 8.94 3.27 1.24
CA HIS A 136 7.98 2.52 0.44
C HIS A 136 7.42 3.38 -0.69
N PHE A 137 7.46 2.84 -1.92
CA PHE A 137 6.89 3.46 -3.10
C PHE A 137 5.66 2.70 -3.58
N GLU A 138 4.54 3.43 -3.71
CA GLU A 138 3.36 2.97 -4.43
C GLU A 138 3.70 2.71 -5.90
N GLY A 139 3.05 1.69 -6.45
CA GLY A 139 3.09 1.23 -7.84
C GLY A 139 2.56 2.21 -8.89
N ARG A 140 2.97 3.48 -8.88
CA ARG A 140 2.39 4.57 -9.71
C ARG A 140 3.47 5.52 -10.27
N ASN A 141 3.10 6.45 -11.15
CA ASN A 141 3.97 7.45 -11.80
C ASN A 141 5.34 6.91 -12.20
N PHE A 142 5.35 5.83 -12.97
CA PHE A 142 6.50 4.93 -13.00
C PHE A 142 7.84 5.60 -13.33
N ASP A 143 7.84 6.57 -14.26
CA ASP A 143 9.07 7.27 -14.63
C ASP A 143 9.61 8.12 -13.47
N GLU A 144 8.74 8.79 -12.73
CA GLU A 144 9.15 9.61 -11.58
C GLU A 144 9.51 8.75 -10.37
N VAL A 145 8.74 7.69 -10.07
CA VAL A 145 9.07 6.75 -8.99
C VAL A 145 10.40 6.04 -9.25
N LEU A 146 10.68 5.64 -10.49
CA LEU A 146 11.96 5.06 -10.86
C LEU A 146 13.11 6.03 -10.59
N LYS A 147 12.98 7.29 -11.01
CA LYS A 147 13.99 8.34 -10.74
C LYS A 147 14.17 8.59 -9.24
N MET A 148 13.09 8.50 -8.44
CA MET A 148 13.18 8.65 -6.98
C MET A 148 13.96 7.48 -6.37
N ILE A 149 13.68 6.25 -6.79
CA ILE A 149 14.41 5.05 -6.33
C ILE A 149 15.89 5.14 -6.72
N GLU A 150 16.20 5.53 -7.95
CA GLU A 150 17.57 5.75 -8.43
C GLU A 150 18.30 6.82 -7.60
N TYR A 151 17.62 7.92 -7.25
CA TYR A 151 18.17 8.94 -6.37
C TYR A 151 18.49 8.40 -4.96
N VAL A 152 17.56 7.67 -4.33
CA VAL A 152 17.80 7.05 -3.02
C VAL A 152 18.98 6.07 -3.08
N ARG A 153 19.06 5.25 -4.13
CA ARG A 153 20.18 4.32 -4.34
C ARG A 153 21.52 5.03 -4.51
N ALA A 154 21.55 6.10 -5.31
CA ALA A 154 22.76 6.87 -5.54
C ALA A 154 23.30 7.49 -4.25
N GLN A 155 22.41 7.97 -3.37
CA GLN A 155 22.82 8.49 -2.06
C GLN A 155 23.28 7.39 -1.11
N ARG A 156 22.61 6.22 -1.11
CA ARG A 156 23.04 5.06 -0.30
C ARG A 156 24.42 4.54 -0.68
N GLY A 157 24.82 4.65 -1.94
CA GLY A 157 26.05 3.97 -2.41
C GLY A 157 26.01 2.46 -2.14
N ASP A 158 27.19 1.82 -2.17
CA ASP A 158 27.30 0.36 -2.00
C ASP A 158 27.37 -0.07 -0.52
N ASP A 159 27.75 0.83 0.39
CA ASP A 159 28.04 0.53 1.79
C ASP A 159 26.83 0.64 2.73
N HIS A 160 25.74 1.30 2.31
CA HIS A 160 24.60 1.56 3.20
C HIS A 160 23.44 0.56 3.00
N LEU A 161 23.14 -0.18 4.06
CA LEU A 161 21.98 -1.09 4.13
C LEU A 161 20.63 -0.36 4.29
N LEU A 162 20.65 0.90 4.75
CA LEU A 162 19.46 1.71 5.01
C LEU A 162 19.44 3.00 4.17
N PRO A 163 18.25 3.55 3.86
CA PRO A 163 16.94 2.98 4.09
C PRO A 163 16.69 1.74 3.21
N ARG A 164 15.98 0.74 3.74
CA ARG A 164 15.42 -0.33 2.92
C ARG A 164 14.39 0.27 1.97
N ILE A 165 14.46 -0.11 0.70
CA ILE A 165 13.53 0.37 -0.32
C ILE A 165 12.52 -0.74 -0.60
N SER A 166 11.23 -0.41 -0.60
CA SER A 166 10.20 -1.33 -1.08
C SER A 166 9.32 -0.70 -2.16
N VAL A 167 8.84 -1.53 -3.08
CA VAL A 167 7.85 -1.15 -4.08
C VAL A 167 6.66 -2.10 -4.04
N GLU A 168 5.46 -1.59 -4.25
CA GLU A 168 4.30 -2.44 -4.52
C GLU A 168 3.94 -2.47 -6.01
N CYS A 169 3.66 -3.66 -6.51
CA CYS A 169 3.22 -3.93 -7.88
C CYS A 169 1.76 -4.36 -7.83
N GLU A 170 0.83 -3.40 -7.90
CA GLU A 170 -0.61 -3.68 -7.75
C GLU A 170 -1.32 -3.96 -9.07
N LYS A 171 -1.29 -3.02 -10.03
CA LYS A 171 -2.07 -3.12 -11.27
C LYS A 171 -1.15 -3.05 -12.48
N LEU A 172 -1.40 -3.91 -13.47
CA LEU A 172 -0.83 -3.68 -14.79
C LEU A 172 -1.45 -2.43 -15.40
N ARG A 173 -0.56 -1.53 -15.80
CA ARG A 173 -0.85 -0.43 -16.71
C ARG A 173 -0.24 -0.80 -18.06
N PRO A 174 -0.69 -0.20 -19.18
CA PRO A 174 -0.19 -0.52 -20.52
C PRO A 174 1.30 -0.18 -20.75
N TYR A 175 2.07 0.17 -19.71
CA TYR A 175 3.48 0.55 -19.78
C TYR A 175 4.30 -0.30 -18.81
N VAL A 176 5.45 -0.80 -19.29
CA VAL A 176 6.33 -1.77 -18.60
C VAL A 176 7.20 -1.09 -17.52
N THR A 177 7.16 0.23 -17.40
CA THR A 177 8.15 1.00 -16.62
C THR A 177 8.26 0.59 -15.14
N MET A 178 7.17 0.17 -14.49
CA MET A 178 7.21 -0.27 -13.08
C MET A 178 8.17 -1.44 -12.85
N GLU A 179 8.24 -2.35 -13.81
CA GLU A 179 9.04 -3.56 -13.71
C GLU A 179 10.54 -3.26 -13.64
N ARG A 180 10.97 -2.10 -14.14
CA ARG A 180 12.35 -1.61 -14.05
C ARG A 180 12.75 -1.25 -12.62
N ALA A 181 11.78 -0.98 -11.74
CA ALA A 181 12.07 -0.72 -10.32
C ALA A 181 12.32 -2.00 -9.53
N ILE A 182 11.81 -3.16 -9.98
CA ILE A 182 11.91 -4.44 -9.26
C ILE A 182 13.37 -4.81 -8.94
N PRO A 183 14.33 -4.73 -9.89
CA PRO A 183 15.74 -5.01 -9.61
C PRO A 183 16.43 -3.98 -8.73
N LEU A 184 15.76 -2.87 -8.42
CA LEU A 184 16.35 -1.74 -7.72
C LEU A 184 16.01 -1.68 -6.24
N VAL A 185 15.14 -2.54 -5.74
CA VAL A 185 14.60 -2.44 -4.39
C VAL A 185 14.91 -3.67 -3.53
N ASN A 186 14.86 -3.49 -2.21
CA ASN A 186 15.13 -4.55 -1.26
C ASN A 186 13.91 -5.45 -1.02
N VAL A 187 12.69 -4.92 -1.15
CA VAL A 187 11.44 -5.66 -0.95
C VAL A 187 10.44 -5.35 -2.05
N VAL A 188 9.81 -6.37 -2.62
CA VAL A 188 8.79 -6.25 -3.66
C VAL A 188 7.51 -6.87 -3.17
N PHE A 189 6.46 -6.07 -3.04
CA PHE A 189 5.10 -6.53 -2.76
C PHE A 189 4.37 -6.76 -4.08
N VAL A 190 3.95 -7.98 -4.34
CA VAL A 190 3.32 -8.38 -5.61
C VAL A 190 1.86 -8.69 -5.36
N SER A 191 0.95 -7.93 -5.96
CA SER A 191 -0.48 -8.24 -5.83
C SER A 191 -0.85 -9.53 -6.58
N LYS A 192 -1.96 -10.14 -6.14
CA LYS A 192 -2.61 -11.26 -6.84
C LYS A 192 -2.91 -10.94 -8.30
N ASP A 193 -3.34 -9.72 -8.61
CA ASP A 193 -3.71 -9.32 -9.97
C ASP A 193 -2.48 -9.14 -10.86
N PHE A 194 -1.43 -8.48 -10.36
CA PHE A 194 -0.16 -8.37 -11.07
C PHE A 194 0.44 -9.75 -11.36
N ALA A 195 0.48 -10.63 -10.35
CA ALA A 195 0.98 -11.99 -10.49
C ALA A 195 0.20 -12.79 -11.55
N ARG A 196 -1.13 -12.71 -11.55
CA ARG A 196 -1.98 -13.35 -12.55
C ARG A 196 -1.69 -12.88 -13.96
N CYS A 197 -1.48 -11.59 -14.14
CA CYS A 197 -1.14 -11.06 -15.46
C CYS A 197 0.27 -11.48 -15.93
N LYS A 198 1.16 -11.88 -15.02
CA LYS A 198 2.44 -12.52 -15.36
C LYS A 198 2.35 -14.03 -15.57
N GLY A 199 1.14 -14.59 -15.55
CA GLY A 199 0.88 -16.01 -15.81
C GLY A 199 0.95 -16.89 -14.57
N PHE A 200 1.07 -16.32 -13.36
CA PHE A 200 1.12 -17.11 -12.13
C PHE A 200 -0.28 -17.35 -11.56
N THR A 201 -0.55 -18.58 -11.10
CA THR A 201 -1.88 -19.02 -10.66
C THR A 201 -2.03 -19.11 -9.14
N ASN A 202 -0.92 -19.03 -8.41
CA ASN A 202 -0.86 -19.06 -6.94
C ASN A 202 0.31 -18.21 -6.41
N LYS A 203 0.30 -17.95 -5.11
CA LYS A 203 1.25 -17.08 -4.39
C LYS A 203 2.68 -17.65 -4.37
N GLU A 204 2.84 -18.95 -4.23
CA GLU A 204 4.14 -19.64 -4.20
C GLU A 204 4.86 -19.51 -5.55
N CYS A 205 4.17 -19.89 -6.63
CA CYS A 205 4.68 -19.77 -7.99
C CYS A 205 4.92 -18.30 -8.37
N ALA A 206 4.11 -17.36 -7.87
CA ALA A 206 4.32 -15.95 -8.11
C ALA A 206 5.62 -15.44 -7.46
N VAL A 207 5.90 -15.83 -6.21
CA VAL A 207 7.13 -15.42 -5.51
C VAL A 207 8.39 -15.87 -6.26
N ASP A 208 8.49 -17.16 -6.60
CA ASP A 208 9.67 -17.68 -7.33
C ASP A 208 9.70 -17.23 -8.80
N GLY A 209 8.53 -17.10 -9.41
CA GLY A 209 8.39 -16.69 -10.81
C GLY A 209 8.80 -15.25 -11.04
N ILE A 210 8.35 -14.31 -10.20
CA ILE A 210 8.75 -12.89 -10.24
C ILE A 210 10.26 -12.77 -10.02
N ARG A 211 10.80 -13.51 -9.05
CA ARG A 211 12.24 -13.54 -8.76
C ARG A 211 13.05 -13.90 -10.01
N LYS A 212 12.68 -14.98 -10.69
CA LYS A 212 13.34 -15.45 -11.92
C LYS A 212 13.13 -14.49 -13.09
N LEU A 213 11.90 -14.00 -13.27
CA LEU A 213 11.53 -13.13 -14.39
C LEU A 213 12.33 -11.82 -14.40
N PHE A 214 12.64 -11.27 -13.22
CA PHE A 214 13.37 -10.00 -13.09
C PHE A 214 14.81 -10.15 -12.60
N GLY A 215 15.30 -11.39 -12.43
CA GLY A 215 16.69 -11.67 -12.08
C GLY A 215 17.13 -11.11 -10.71
N VAL A 216 16.26 -11.19 -9.70
CA VAL A 216 16.50 -10.58 -8.37
C VAL A 216 16.82 -11.61 -7.29
N SER A 217 18.10 -11.98 -7.11
CA SER A 217 18.49 -13.01 -6.14
C SER A 217 18.42 -12.55 -4.68
N GLU A 218 18.71 -11.28 -4.40
CA GLU A 218 18.81 -10.77 -3.02
C GLU A 218 17.57 -10.00 -2.52
N SER A 219 16.60 -9.72 -3.39
CA SER A 219 15.38 -9.02 -2.99
C SER A 219 14.39 -9.96 -2.28
N THR A 220 13.74 -9.45 -1.24
CA THR A 220 12.60 -10.12 -0.60
C THR A 220 11.37 -9.94 -1.46
N ILE A 221 10.73 -11.02 -1.88
CA ILE A 221 9.48 -10.99 -2.64
C ILE A 221 8.35 -11.44 -1.73
N VAL A 222 7.26 -10.69 -1.65
CA VAL A 222 6.06 -11.00 -0.87
C VAL A 222 4.84 -10.93 -1.76
N CYS A 223 4.00 -11.97 -1.75
CA CYS A 223 2.80 -12.05 -2.57
C CYS A 223 1.58 -12.45 -1.71
N PRO A 224 0.74 -11.48 -1.28
CA PRO A 224 -0.56 -11.79 -0.70
C PRO A 224 -1.55 -12.27 -1.78
N TRP A 225 -2.42 -13.20 -1.39
CA TRP A 225 -3.40 -13.87 -2.28
C TRP A 225 -4.79 -13.93 -1.67
N ALA A 226 -5.19 -12.84 -1.02
CA ALA A 226 -6.48 -12.68 -0.37
C ALA A 226 -6.78 -13.83 0.60
N GLU A 227 -7.91 -14.52 0.45
CA GLU A 227 -8.38 -15.60 1.33
C GLU A 227 -7.44 -16.81 1.39
N LYS A 228 -6.49 -16.92 0.45
CA LYS A 228 -5.47 -17.98 0.44
C LYS A 228 -4.22 -17.63 1.25
N GLY A 229 -4.16 -16.46 1.88
CA GLY A 229 -3.02 -16.03 2.69
C GLY A 229 -1.93 -15.37 1.86
N ALA A 230 -0.67 -15.57 2.23
CA ALA A 230 0.47 -14.95 1.57
C ALA A 230 1.65 -15.91 1.48
N ALA A 231 2.52 -15.68 0.50
CA ALA A 231 3.82 -16.33 0.43
C ALA A 231 4.92 -15.27 0.34
N GLY A 232 6.13 -15.62 0.74
CA GLY A 232 7.28 -14.76 0.58
C GLY A 232 8.60 -15.52 0.67
N ARG A 233 9.64 -14.93 0.12
CA ARG A 233 10.99 -15.48 0.14
C ARG A 233 12.00 -14.35 0.24
N ALA A 234 12.91 -14.41 1.21
CA ALA A 234 13.84 -13.32 1.54
C ALA A 234 14.96 -13.16 0.51
N SER A 235 15.55 -14.26 0.06
CA SER A 235 16.57 -14.35 -1.00
C SER A 235 16.45 -15.66 -1.77
N GLU A 236 17.20 -15.85 -2.85
CA GLU A 236 17.19 -17.10 -3.63
C GLU A 236 17.65 -18.30 -2.80
N SER A 237 18.58 -18.09 -1.87
CA SER A 237 19.05 -19.12 -0.94
C SER A 237 18.12 -19.36 0.26
N SER A 238 17.17 -18.46 0.51
CA SER A 238 16.22 -18.58 1.62
C SER A 238 15.10 -19.57 1.31
N GLU A 239 14.47 -20.11 2.34
CA GLU A 239 13.26 -20.93 2.20
C GLU A 239 12.06 -20.08 1.70
N LEU A 240 11.21 -20.69 0.88
CA LEU A 240 9.91 -20.13 0.52
C LEU A 240 8.95 -20.33 1.69
N ILE A 241 8.50 -19.24 2.27
CA ILE A 241 7.49 -19.24 3.33
C ILE A 241 6.11 -19.11 2.71
N SER A 242 5.18 -20.00 3.06
CA SER A 242 3.76 -19.89 2.70
C SER A 242 2.91 -20.00 3.95
N ILE A 243 1.99 -19.04 4.11
CA ILE A 243 1.05 -19.00 5.23
C ILE A 243 -0.38 -18.89 4.73
N ASP A 244 -1.31 -19.45 5.49
CA ASP A 244 -2.74 -19.26 5.26
C ASP A 244 -3.21 -17.88 5.73
N ALA A 245 -4.34 -17.44 5.19
CA ALA A 245 -5.00 -16.24 5.68
C ALA A 245 -5.50 -16.49 7.10
N PHE A 246 -5.26 -15.54 8.00
CA PHE A 246 -5.88 -15.58 9.31
C PHE A 246 -7.39 -15.40 9.16
N LYS A 247 -8.15 -16.39 9.64
CA LYS A 247 -9.61 -16.36 9.63
C LYS A 247 -10.09 -15.97 11.02
N SER A 248 -10.64 -14.76 11.13
CA SER A 248 -11.37 -14.36 12.33
C SER A 248 -12.65 -15.19 12.49
N SER A 249 -13.13 -15.34 13.72
CA SER A 249 -14.42 -15.96 14.02
C SER A 249 -15.61 -15.10 13.57
N SER A 250 -15.37 -13.80 13.39
CA SER A 250 -16.38 -12.85 12.90
C SER A 250 -16.49 -12.86 11.37
N PRO A 251 -17.68 -12.60 10.80
CA PRO A 251 -17.86 -12.55 9.35
C PRO A 251 -17.05 -11.41 8.72
N VAL A 252 -16.70 -11.59 7.44
CA VAL A 252 -16.06 -10.54 6.63
C VAL A 252 -17.09 -9.44 6.33
N ILE A 253 -16.74 -8.20 6.65
CA ILE A 253 -17.59 -7.02 6.45
C ILE A 253 -17.01 -6.13 5.34
N ASP A 254 -15.71 -5.85 5.37
CA ASP A 254 -15.10 -4.85 4.51
C ASP A 254 -13.66 -5.23 4.11
N THR A 255 -13.47 -5.53 2.83
CA THR A 255 -12.16 -5.89 2.27
C THR A 255 -11.38 -4.69 1.71
N LEU A 256 -11.94 -3.47 1.72
CA LEU A 256 -11.30 -2.26 1.18
C LEU A 256 -10.03 -1.89 1.95
N GLY A 257 -8.88 -1.77 1.27
CA GLY A 257 -7.60 -1.49 1.93
C GLY A 257 -6.99 -2.68 2.70
N ALA A 258 -7.50 -3.91 2.51
CA ALA A 258 -6.91 -5.10 3.13
C ALA A 258 -5.48 -5.38 2.63
N GLY A 259 -5.21 -5.13 1.34
CA GLY A 259 -3.85 -5.22 0.78
C GLY A 259 -2.91 -4.19 1.42
N ASP A 260 -3.35 -2.94 1.50
CA ASP A 260 -2.59 -1.85 2.11
C ASP A 260 -2.30 -2.09 3.59
N CYS A 261 -3.28 -2.64 4.33
CA CYS A 261 -3.11 -3.09 5.71
C CYS A 261 -2.04 -4.19 5.81
N PHE A 262 -2.10 -5.19 4.94
CA PHE A 262 -1.11 -6.27 4.92
C PHE A 262 0.30 -5.75 4.64
N ILE A 263 0.46 -4.91 3.62
CA ILE A 263 1.74 -4.31 3.24
C ILE A 263 2.30 -3.45 4.37
N ALA A 264 1.48 -2.59 4.97
CA ALA A 264 1.87 -1.76 6.11
C ALA A 264 2.36 -2.58 7.31
N CYS A 265 1.64 -3.65 7.66
CA CYS A 265 2.06 -4.56 8.72
C CYS A 265 3.38 -5.26 8.38
N CYS A 266 3.55 -5.75 7.14
CA CYS A 266 4.81 -6.35 6.71
C CYS A 266 5.98 -5.36 6.81
N ILE A 267 5.79 -4.13 6.32
CA ILE A 267 6.81 -3.06 6.43
C ILE A 267 7.17 -2.84 7.90
N HIS A 268 6.19 -2.67 8.78
CA HIS A 268 6.44 -2.47 10.21
C HIS A 268 7.27 -3.61 10.83
N TYR A 269 6.83 -4.86 10.69
CA TYR A 269 7.53 -5.99 11.33
C TYR A 269 8.91 -6.28 10.73
N LEU A 270 9.06 -6.15 9.41
CA LEU A 270 10.37 -6.29 8.77
C LEU A 270 11.31 -5.15 9.16
N ASN A 271 10.79 -3.94 9.37
CA ASN A 271 11.57 -2.80 9.83
C ASN A 271 11.98 -2.96 11.30
N GLU A 272 11.17 -3.59 12.15
CA GLU A 272 11.56 -3.99 13.51
C GLU A 272 12.59 -5.15 13.56
N GLY A 273 13.04 -5.66 12.41
CA GLY A 273 14.00 -6.75 12.31
C GLY A 273 13.40 -8.13 12.59
N ARG A 274 12.07 -8.30 12.52
CA ARG A 274 11.46 -9.63 12.54
C ARG A 274 11.81 -10.40 11.28
N ASP A 275 11.92 -11.71 11.39
CA ASP A 275 12.04 -12.60 10.24
C ASP A 275 10.78 -12.55 9.35
N LEU A 276 10.94 -13.04 8.11
CA LEU A 276 9.88 -12.98 7.12
C LEU A 276 8.63 -13.76 7.53
N GLU A 277 8.78 -14.94 8.12
CA GLU A 277 7.64 -15.76 8.52
C GLU A 277 6.81 -15.07 9.62
N THR A 278 7.48 -14.52 10.63
CA THR A 278 6.87 -13.73 11.70
C THR A 278 6.16 -12.50 11.13
N ALA A 279 6.80 -11.77 10.20
CA ALA A 279 6.20 -10.61 9.56
C ALA A 279 4.94 -10.97 8.77
N LEU A 280 4.97 -12.06 7.98
CA LEU A 280 3.81 -12.52 7.23
C LEU A 280 2.67 -12.97 8.15
N LYS A 281 2.96 -13.74 9.20
CA LYS A 281 1.95 -14.22 10.17
C LYS A 281 1.24 -13.07 10.86
N ASN A 282 1.98 -12.08 11.35
CA ASN A 282 1.39 -10.92 12.01
C ASN A 282 0.61 -10.03 11.04
N ALA A 283 1.14 -9.79 9.82
CA ALA A 283 0.42 -9.04 8.80
C ALA A 283 -0.88 -9.72 8.39
N SER A 284 -0.87 -11.05 8.22
CA SER A 284 -2.06 -11.85 7.94
C SER A 284 -3.07 -11.76 9.08
N ARG A 285 -2.61 -11.84 10.33
CA ARG A 285 -3.45 -11.72 11.53
C ARG A 285 -4.18 -10.37 11.61
N HIS A 286 -3.45 -9.27 11.50
CA HIS A 286 -4.02 -7.92 11.56
C HIS A 286 -4.97 -7.65 10.39
N THR A 287 -4.60 -8.11 9.19
CA THR A 287 -5.46 -7.99 8.01
C THR A 287 -6.74 -8.82 8.16
N GLY A 288 -6.63 -10.05 8.69
CA GLY A 288 -7.77 -10.93 8.95
C GLY A 288 -8.74 -10.39 9.99
N LYS A 289 -8.26 -9.61 10.96
CA LYS A 289 -9.10 -8.84 11.90
C LYS A 289 -9.69 -7.59 11.25
N LYS A 290 -8.89 -6.87 10.45
CA LYS A 290 -9.32 -5.67 9.72
C LYS A 290 -10.53 -5.96 8.85
N VAL A 291 -10.58 -7.11 8.18
CA VAL A 291 -11.68 -7.40 7.24
C VAL A 291 -13.03 -7.64 7.92
N THR A 292 -13.06 -7.85 9.25
CA THR A 292 -14.30 -8.02 10.03
C THR A 292 -14.83 -6.70 10.59
N LYS A 293 -14.30 -5.56 10.16
CA LYS A 293 -14.81 -4.23 10.52
C LYS A 293 -14.72 -3.28 9.33
N ARG A 294 -15.45 -2.17 9.41
CA ARG A 294 -15.45 -1.11 8.40
C ARG A 294 -14.22 -0.21 8.57
N GLY A 295 -13.58 0.15 7.46
CA GLY A 295 -12.47 1.12 7.42
C GLY A 295 -11.13 0.62 8.01
N LEU A 296 -10.16 1.54 8.09
CA LEU A 296 -8.77 1.25 8.51
C LEU A 296 -8.37 1.87 9.86
N LEU A 297 -9.25 2.62 10.50
CA LEU A 297 -8.98 3.21 11.82
C LEU A 297 -9.35 2.26 12.94
N GLU A 298 -8.71 2.41 14.10
CA GLU A 298 -8.96 1.63 15.32
C GLU A 298 -8.83 0.11 15.08
N LEU A 299 -7.77 -0.30 14.41
CA LEU A 299 -7.50 -1.72 14.15
C LEU A 299 -7.26 -2.46 15.46
N ASP A 300 -7.75 -3.71 15.53
CA ASP A 300 -7.36 -4.62 16.60
C ASP A 300 -5.95 -5.16 16.31
N LEU A 301 -4.96 -4.54 16.93
CA LEU A 301 -3.54 -4.86 16.79
C LEU A 301 -3.03 -5.85 17.86
N SER A 302 -3.93 -6.42 18.68
CA SER A 302 -3.58 -7.47 19.65
C SER A 302 -3.12 -8.75 18.97
#